data_AF-A0A7Y0SN53-F1
#
_entry.id   AF-A0A7Y0SN53-F1
#
_cell.length_a   1.000
_cell.length_b   1.000
_cell.length_c   1.000
_cell.angle_alpha   90.00
_cell.angle_beta   90.00
_cell.angle_gamma   90.00
#
_symmetry.space_group_name_H-M   'P 1'
#
loop_
_entity.id
_entity.type
_entity.pdbx_description
1 polymer ?
#
loop_
_entity_poly.entity_id
_entity_poly.type
_entity_poly.pdbx_seq_one_letter_code
_entity_poly.pdbx_strand_id
1 'polypeptide(L)'
;PALFVGLIILAVAVFLDPQGDMIGAHGEYLTQPLTKGFLEGYNTMDTFASLMFGMLMVDALRGKGITERSATTKYLIYAGCIAAAGLAFVYISLFYLGATSATVAAGADNGGLVLSQYVQAL
;
A
#
# COMPACT_ATOMS: atom_id res chain seq x y z
N PRO A 1 3.76 -15.02 3.27
CA PRO A 1 4.80 -14.58 4.23
C PRO A 1 6.06 -14.01 3.56
N ALA A 2 6.67 -14.73 2.62
CA ALA A 2 7.90 -14.27 1.94
C ALA A 2 7.72 -12.94 1.18
N LEU A 3 6.61 -12.78 0.44
CA LEU A 3 6.31 -11.55 -0.31
C LEU A 3 6.20 -10.31 0.59
N PHE A 4 5.56 -10.44 1.76
CA PHE A 4 5.40 -9.32 2.69
C PHE A 4 6.74 -8.89 3.30
N VAL A 5 7.60 -9.86 3.64
CA VAL A 5 8.96 -9.57 4.12
C VAL A 5 9.78 -8.91 3.02
N GLY A 6 9.71 -9.40 1.78
CA GLY A 6 10.37 -8.78 0.63
C GLY A 6 9.93 -7.33 0.41
N LEU A 7 8.62 -7.06 0.53
CA LEU A 7 8.07 -5.71 0.44
C LEU A 7 8.60 -4.78 1.53
N ILE A 8 8.74 -5.26 2.77
CA ILE A 8 9.32 -4.46 3.85
C ILE A 8 10.79 -4.15 3.58
N ILE A 9 11.57 -5.15 3.16
CA ILE A 9 12.99 -4.96 2.84
C ILE A 9 13.14 -3.93 1.73
N LEU A 10 12.34 -4.06 0.68
CA LEU A 10 12.32 -3.13 -0.45
C LEU A 10 11.88 -1.73 -0.03
N ALA A 11 10.83 -1.60 0.78
CA ALA A 11 10.39 -0.32 1.31
C ALA A 11 11.53 0.40 2.04
N VAL A 12 12.25 -0.31 2.91
CA VAL A 12 13.40 0.26 3.63
C VAL A 12 14.56 0.60 2.68
N ALA A 13 14.85 -0.25 1.70
CA ALA A 13 15.93 -0.03 0.73
C ALA A 13 15.74 1.25 -0.08
N VAL A 14 14.51 1.51 -0.55
CA VAL A 14 14.18 2.71 -1.35
C VAL A 14 14.40 3.99 -0.55
N PHE A 15 14.12 3.98 0.77
CA PHE A 15 14.37 5.16 1.63
C PHE A 15 15.85 5.37 1.94
N LEU A 16 16.67 4.32 1.94
CA LEU A 16 18.09 4.40 2.24
C LEU A 16 18.92 4.76 1.00
N ASP A 17 18.53 4.28 -0.17
CA ASP A 17 19.27 4.48 -1.43
C ASP A 17 18.32 4.75 -2.61
N PRO A 18 17.77 5.98 -2.72
CA PRO A 18 16.91 6.36 -3.83
C PRO A 18 17.72 6.43 -5.14
N GLN A 19 17.43 5.50 -6.06
CA GLN A 19 18.14 5.32 -7.34
C GLN A 19 17.88 6.40 -8.42
N GLY A 20 17.15 7.47 -8.10
CA GLY A 20 16.81 8.50 -9.09
C GLY A 20 16.07 9.70 -8.52
N ASP A 21 16.04 10.79 -9.30
CA ASP A 21 15.31 12.01 -8.97
C ASP A 21 13.79 11.84 -9.20
N MET A 22 13.00 12.52 -8.37
CA MET A 22 11.56 12.61 -8.57
C MET A 22 11.23 13.40 -9.83
N ILE A 23 10.64 12.73 -10.80
CA ILE A 23 10.10 13.38 -12.00
C ILE A 23 8.77 14.08 -11.71
N GLY A 24 8.47 15.11 -12.50
CA GLY A 24 7.21 15.87 -12.40
C GLY A 24 5.99 14.99 -12.69
N ALA A 25 4.82 15.41 -12.19
CA ALA A 25 3.57 14.70 -12.46
C ALA A 25 3.27 14.63 -13.97
N HIS A 26 2.76 13.50 -14.43
CA HIS A 26 2.42 13.26 -15.83
C HIS A 26 0.93 12.91 -16.02
N GLY A 27 0.36 13.27 -17.16
CA GLY A 27 -1.00 12.89 -17.55
C GLY A 27 -2.09 13.46 -16.61
N GLU A 28 -3.07 12.62 -16.26
CA GLU A 28 -4.23 13.01 -15.42
C GLU A 28 -3.83 13.46 -14.01
N TYR A 29 -2.63 13.11 -13.53
CA TYR A 29 -2.11 13.60 -12.25
C TYR A 29 -1.78 15.11 -12.26
N LEU A 30 -1.68 15.76 -13.43
CA LEU A 30 -1.49 17.22 -13.53
C LEU A 30 -2.77 17.99 -13.22
N THR A 31 -3.93 17.47 -13.65
CA THR A 31 -5.21 18.18 -13.57
C THR A 31 -6.07 17.66 -12.41
N GLN A 32 -5.98 16.38 -12.08
CA GLN A 32 -6.84 15.70 -11.10
C GLN A 32 -6.07 14.68 -10.24
N PRO A 33 -5.02 15.09 -9.50
CA PRO A 33 -4.19 14.16 -8.74
C PRO A 33 -4.96 13.38 -7.66
N LEU A 34 -5.91 14.02 -6.96
CA LEU A 34 -6.72 13.35 -5.94
C LEU A 34 -7.67 12.31 -6.52
N THR A 35 -8.42 12.68 -7.57
CA THR A 35 -9.39 11.77 -8.20
C THR A 35 -8.69 10.56 -8.79
N LYS A 36 -7.57 10.79 -9.50
CA LYS A 36 -6.81 9.71 -10.11
C LYS A 36 -6.20 8.79 -9.05
N GLY A 37 -5.56 9.35 -8.01
CA GLY A 37 -5.01 8.56 -6.91
C GLY A 37 -6.06 7.73 -6.17
N PHE A 38 -7.26 8.28 -5.96
CA PHE A 38 -8.36 7.54 -5.33
C PHE A 38 -8.86 6.38 -6.22
N LEU A 39 -9.01 6.60 -7.52
CA LEU A 39 -9.43 5.57 -8.48
C LEU A 39 -8.41 4.43 -8.59
N GLU A 40 -7.13 4.76 -8.67
CA GLU A 40 -6.07 3.75 -8.69
C GLU A 40 -6.04 2.97 -7.38
N GLY A 41 -6.18 3.66 -6.23
CA GLY A 41 -6.30 3.03 -4.91
C GLY A 41 -7.49 2.07 -4.81
N TYR A 42 -8.64 2.42 -5.37
CA TYR A 42 -9.82 1.53 -5.40
C TYR A 42 -9.56 0.22 -6.17
N ASN A 43 -8.74 0.27 -7.23
CA ASN A 43 -8.43 -0.89 -8.08
C ASN A 43 -7.42 -1.88 -7.46
N THR A 44 -6.81 -1.55 -6.33
CA THR A 44 -5.76 -2.37 -5.68
C THR A 44 -6.26 -3.59 -4.91
N MET A 45 -7.56 -3.89 -4.98
CA MET A 45 -8.25 -4.92 -4.17
C MET A 45 -8.27 -4.69 -2.64
N ASP A 46 -7.53 -3.73 -2.09
CA ASP A 46 -7.47 -3.51 -0.63
C ASP A 46 -8.84 -3.15 -0.04
N THR A 47 -9.64 -2.38 -0.77
CA THR A 47 -11.01 -2.05 -0.35
C THR A 47 -11.87 -3.32 -0.26
N PHE A 48 -11.83 -4.18 -1.29
CA PHE A 48 -12.58 -5.44 -1.30
C PHE A 48 -12.11 -6.40 -0.21
N ALA A 49 -10.79 -6.53 -0.03
CA ALA A 49 -10.20 -7.35 1.01
C ALA A 49 -10.62 -6.88 2.41
N SER A 50 -10.58 -5.56 2.67
CA SER A 50 -10.98 -5.00 3.97
C SER A 50 -12.44 -5.29 4.34
N LEU A 51 -13.35 -5.29 3.36
CA LEU A 51 -14.75 -5.64 3.58
C LEU A 51 -14.90 -7.12 3.95
N MET A 52 -14.21 -8.02 3.24
CA MET A 52 -14.24 -9.45 3.53
C MET A 52 -13.58 -9.80 4.88
N PHE A 53 -12.39 -9.25 5.14
CA PHE A 53 -11.66 -9.47 6.39
C PHE A 53 -12.31 -8.76 7.58
N GLY A 54 -13.06 -7.67 7.34
CA GLY A 54 -13.81 -6.97 8.38
C GLY A 54 -14.83 -7.87 9.05
N MET A 55 -15.63 -8.61 8.28
CA MET A 55 -16.59 -9.58 8.82
C MET A 55 -15.89 -10.72 9.57
N LEU A 56 -14.82 -11.26 9.00
CA LEU A 56 -14.01 -12.30 9.63
C LEU A 56 -13.44 -11.85 10.98
N MET A 57 -13.01 -10.60 11.10
CA MET A 57 -12.54 -10.01 12.37
C MET A 57 -13.67 -9.82 13.39
N VAL A 58 -14.86 -9.42 12.95
CA VAL A 58 -16.05 -9.36 13.83
C VAL A 58 -16.35 -10.74 14.41
N ASP A 59 -16.37 -11.78 13.58
CA ASP A 59 -16.66 -13.14 14.02
C ASP A 59 -15.55 -13.71 14.91
N ALA A 60 -14.28 -13.41 14.60
CA ALA A 60 -13.15 -13.80 15.44
C ALA A 60 -13.20 -13.16 16.85
N LEU A 61 -13.62 -11.89 16.95
CA LEU A 61 -13.79 -11.22 18.24
C LEU A 61 -14.98 -11.80 19.03
N ARG A 62 -16.09 -12.09 18.35
CA ARG A 62 -17.25 -12.75 18.96
C ARG A 62 -16.91 -14.16 19.45
N GLY A 63 -16.15 -14.92 18.67
CA GLY A 63 -15.65 -16.25 19.06
C GLY A 63 -14.74 -16.24 20.29
N LYS A 64 -14.11 -15.09 20.61
CA LYS A 64 -13.34 -14.87 21.85
C LYS A 64 -14.19 -14.43 23.04
N GLY A 65 -15.52 -14.41 22.92
CA GLY A 65 -16.44 -14.01 23.99
C GLY A 65 -16.69 -12.50 24.09
N ILE A 66 -16.16 -11.69 23.17
CA ILE A 66 -16.43 -10.25 23.12
C ILE A 66 -17.73 -10.03 22.34
N THR A 67 -18.85 -10.08 23.05
CA THR A 67 -20.20 -9.97 22.48
C THR A 67 -20.82 -8.58 22.65
N GLU A 68 -20.26 -7.74 23.53
CA GLU A 68 -20.74 -6.39 23.75
C GLU A 68 -20.42 -5.50 22.54
N ARG A 69 -21.47 -4.94 21.90
CA ARG A 69 -21.35 -4.15 20.66
C ARG A 69 -20.38 -2.97 20.80
N SER A 70 -20.39 -2.27 21.94
CA SER A 70 -19.49 -1.15 22.22
C SER A 70 -18.02 -1.60 22.26
N ALA A 71 -17.74 -2.70 22.95
CA ALA A 71 -16.41 -3.27 23.05
C ALA A 71 -15.91 -3.78 21.68
N THR A 72 -16.73 -4.53 20.95
CA THR A 72 -16.37 -5.03 19.61
C THR A 72 -16.02 -3.90 18.65
N THR A 73 -16.83 -2.84 18.58
CA THR A 73 -16.55 -1.68 17.72
C THR A 73 -15.25 -0.98 18.11
N LYS A 74 -15.01 -0.79 19.43
CA LYS A 74 -13.77 -0.16 19.91
C LYS A 74 -12.53 -0.96 19.49
N TYR A 75 -12.53 -2.27 19.72
CA TYR A 75 -11.40 -3.13 19.33
C TYR A 75 -11.18 -3.16 17.82
N LEU A 76 -12.25 -3.21 17.02
CA LEU A 76 -12.16 -3.17 15.56
C LEU A 76 -11.59 -1.85 15.05
N ILE A 77 -11.97 -0.71 15.64
CA ILE A 77 -11.40 0.59 15.28
C ILE A 77 -9.89 0.61 15.55
N TYR A 78 -9.45 0.18 16.73
CA TYR A 78 -8.01 0.12 17.03
C TYR A 78 -7.26 -0.81 16.09
N ALA A 79 -7.79 -2.01 15.84
CA ALA A 79 -7.19 -2.96 14.90
C ALA A 79 -7.14 -2.39 13.48
N GLY A 80 -8.23 -1.73 13.04
CA GLY A 80 -8.32 -1.07 11.75
C GLY A 80 -7.33 0.09 11.60
N CYS A 81 -7.15 0.92 12.63
CA CYS A 81 -6.15 1.99 12.61
C CYS A 81 -4.72 1.45 12.50
N ILE A 82 -4.40 0.35 13.22
CA ILE A 82 -3.09 -0.30 13.11
C ILE A 82 -2.88 -0.86 11.70
N ALA A 83 -3.88 -1.54 11.14
CA ALA A 83 -3.83 -2.08 9.79
C ALA A 83 -3.69 -0.96 8.73
N ALA A 84 -4.47 0.12 8.85
CA ALA A 84 -4.42 1.27 7.96
C ALA A 84 -3.06 1.96 8.01
N ALA A 85 -2.45 2.11 9.19
CA ALA A 85 -1.11 2.68 9.32
C ALA A 85 -0.05 1.81 8.62
N GLY A 86 -0.11 0.49 8.81
CA GLY A 86 0.79 -0.45 8.12
C GLY A 86 0.63 -0.42 6.60
N LEU A 87 -0.62 -0.36 6.12
CA LEU A 87 -0.91 -0.27 4.70
C LEU A 87 -0.41 1.07 4.12
N ALA A 88 -0.68 2.19 4.80
CA ALA A 88 -0.20 3.51 4.40
C ALA A 88 1.32 3.56 4.28
N PHE A 89 2.04 2.96 5.23
CA PHE A 89 3.51 2.86 5.18
C PHE A 89 3.99 2.16 3.89
N VAL A 90 3.37 1.02 3.54
CA VAL A 90 3.71 0.28 2.31
C VAL A 90 3.41 1.12 1.06
N TYR A 91 2.24 1.75 0.99
CA TYR A 91 1.89 2.59 -0.17
C TYR A 91 2.81 3.78 -0.36
N ILE A 92 3.14 4.49 0.72
CA ILE A 92 4.07 5.63 0.65
C ILE A 92 5.42 5.16 0.10
N SER A 93 5.90 4.00 0.57
CA SER A 93 7.16 3.41 0.09
C SER A 93 7.11 3.07 -1.40
N LEU A 94 6.01 2.48 -1.87
CA LEU A 94 5.81 2.13 -3.28
C LEU A 94 5.63 3.37 -4.18
N PHE A 95 4.94 4.40 -3.69
CA PHE A 95 4.83 5.67 -4.40
C PHE A 95 6.19 6.35 -4.53
N TYR A 96 6.99 6.33 -3.46
CA TYR A 96 8.34 6.89 -3.46
C TYR A 96 9.27 6.10 -4.40
N LEU A 97 9.19 4.77 -4.40
CA LEU A 97 9.87 3.92 -5.38
C LEU A 97 9.46 4.27 -6.81
N GLY A 98 8.16 4.33 -7.08
CA GLY A 98 7.63 4.69 -8.40
C GLY A 98 8.12 6.06 -8.87
N ALA A 99 8.10 7.06 -7.99
CA ALA A 99 8.56 8.41 -8.30
C ALA A 99 10.07 8.50 -8.60
N THR A 100 10.89 7.66 -7.95
CA THR A 100 12.35 7.62 -8.12
C THR A 100 12.81 6.61 -9.18
N SER A 101 11.90 5.80 -9.72
CA SER A 101 12.22 4.74 -10.69
C SER A 101 12.41 5.24 -12.13
N ALA A 102 12.15 6.52 -12.42
CA ALA A 102 12.11 7.04 -13.79
C ALA A 102 13.42 6.87 -14.58
N THR A 103 14.56 6.93 -13.91
CA THR A 103 15.90 6.74 -14.50
C THR A 103 16.23 5.28 -14.75
N VAL A 104 15.71 4.37 -13.92
CA VAL A 104 16.01 2.93 -13.91
C VAL A 104 15.00 2.12 -14.73
N ALA A 105 13.75 2.55 -14.74
CA ALA A 105 12.60 1.87 -15.33
C ALA A 105 11.98 2.68 -16.49
N ALA A 106 12.82 3.25 -17.35
CA ALA A 106 12.38 4.02 -18.51
C ALA A 106 11.54 3.14 -19.46
N GLY A 107 10.24 3.45 -19.60
CA GLY A 107 9.31 2.70 -20.44
C GLY A 107 8.61 1.51 -19.77
N ALA A 108 8.59 1.43 -18.45
CA ALA A 108 7.81 0.41 -17.75
C ALA A 108 6.29 0.66 -17.88
N ASP A 109 5.57 -0.29 -18.50
CA ASP A 109 4.12 -0.20 -18.72
C ASP A 109 3.28 -0.54 -17.48
N ASN A 110 3.89 -1.09 -16.43
CA ASN A 110 3.19 -1.46 -15.20
C ASN A 110 4.11 -1.44 -13.97
N GLY A 111 3.50 -1.36 -12.78
CA GLY A 111 4.23 -1.31 -11.50
C GLY A 111 5.06 -2.55 -11.17
N GLY A 112 4.73 -3.72 -11.75
CA GLY A 112 5.52 -4.93 -11.58
C GLY A 112 6.86 -4.87 -12.30
N LEU A 113 6.88 -4.29 -13.51
CA LEU A 113 8.11 -4.03 -14.26
C LEU A 113 8.98 -3.00 -13.55
N VAL A 114 8.36 -1.92 -13.05
CA VAL A 114 9.04 -0.92 -12.23
C VAL A 114 9.74 -1.58 -11.04
N LEU A 115 9.02 -2.41 -10.27
CA LEU A 115 9.60 -3.13 -9.14
C LEU A 115 10.75 -4.06 -9.54
N SER A 116 10.57 -4.85 -10.61
CA SER A 116 11.59 -5.79 -11.07
C SER A 116 12.87 -5.09 -11.53
N GLN A 117 12.74 -4.00 -12.30
CA GLN A 117 13.87 -3.24 -12.80
C GLN A 117 14.57 -2.49 -11.66
N TYR A 118 13.80 -1.94 -10.72
CA TYR A 118 14.34 -1.27 -9.54
C TYR A 118 15.16 -2.23 -8.67
N VAL A 119 14.67 -3.45 -8.45
CA VAL A 119 15.41 -4.48 -7.68
C VAL A 119 16.63 -5.01 -8.42
N GLN A 120 16.59 -5.10 -9.76
CA GLN A 120 17.75 -5.51 -10.56
C GLN A 120 18.87 -4.47 -10.60
N ALA A 121 18.52 -3.19 -10.40
CA ALA A 121 19.49 -2.10 -10.35
C ALA A 121 20.06 -1.85 -8.95
N LEU A 122 19.44 -2.42 -7.90
CA LEU A 122 19.90 -2.39 -6.52
C LEU A 122 21.05 -3.39 -6.29
#